data_AF-A0A7V8VTW3-F1
#
_entry.id   AF-A0A7V8VTW3-F1
#
_cell.length_a   1.000
_cell.length_b   1.000
_cell.length_c   1.000
_cell.angle_alpha   90.00
_cell.angle_beta   90.00
_cell.angle_gamma   90.00
#
_symmetry.space_group_name_H-M   'P 1'
#
loop_
_entity.id
_entity.type
_entity.pdbx_description
1 polymer ?
#
loop_
_entity_poly.entity_id
_entity_poly.type
_entity_poly.pdbx_seq_one_letter_code
_entity_poly.pdbx_strand_id
1 'polypeptide(L)'
;MSPSRRAKGLLLILALVVAAQLGRALYRWFEFGEERAQLTALREQVVDAGVEVLRTQARADTLRGRIREEDEALETRRRTIERYSSYARNGGLSAQLYGAYRAELEQFNARVRERNRRADEWAEVVARNQEAVRRYNLLADSIRVLAASIGDPYYPVPLPVEAAAERGIIPAP
;
A
#
# COMPACT_ATOMS: atom_id res chain seq x y z
N MET A 1 -33.25 42.05 -42.34
CA MET A 1 -32.29 40.92 -42.43
C MET A 1 -33.08 39.62 -42.43
N SER A 2 -32.96 38.79 -43.47
CA SER A 2 -33.64 37.49 -43.50
C SER A 2 -33.09 36.58 -42.39
N PRO A 3 -33.93 35.74 -41.75
CA PRO A 3 -33.50 34.82 -40.69
C PRO A 3 -32.32 33.92 -41.11
N SER A 4 -32.21 33.59 -42.41
CA SER A 4 -31.09 32.83 -42.97
C SER A 4 -29.73 33.54 -42.93
N ARG A 5 -29.68 34.88 -43.01
CA ARG A 5 -28.40 35.63 -42.90
C ARG A 5 -27.91 35.71 -41.46
N ARG A 6 -28.83 35.81 -40.49
CA ARG A 6 -28.50 35.79 -39.05
C ARG A 6 -27.98 34.42 -38.61
N ALA A 7 -28.61 33.34 -39.08
CA ALA A 7 -28.16 31.98 -38.82
C ALA A 7 -26.75 31.68 -39.38
N LYS A 8 -26.47 32.13 -40.62
CA LYS A 8 -25.13 32.00 -41.22
C LYS A 8 -24.07 32.79 -40.45
N GLY A 9 -24.40 33.99 -39.98
CA GLY A 9 -23.50 34.79 -39.13
C GLY A 9 -23.20 34.11 -37.79
N LEU A 10 -24.22 33.56 -37.12
CA LEU A 10 -24.05 32.81 -35.87
C LEU A 10 -23.21 31.54 -36.06
N LEU A 11 -23.43 30.78 -37.14
CA LEU A 11 -22.63 29.60 -37.46
C LEU A 11 -21.17 29.95 -37.75
N LEU A 12 -20.91 31.08 -38.43
CA LEU A 12 -19.55 31.56 -38.67
C LEU A 12 -18.84 31.92 -37.35
N ILE A 13 -19.54 32.61 -36.45
CA ILE A 13 -19.01 32.95 -35.12
C ILE A 13 -18.73 31.68 -34.32
N LEU A 14 -19.64 30.72 -34.32
CA LEU A 14 -19.45 29.43 -33.65
C LEU A 14 -18.23 28.68 -34.22
N ALA A 15 -18.09 28.64 -35.54
CA ALA A 15 -16.96 28.00 -36.22
C ALA A 15 -15.63 28.69 -35.86
N LEU A 16 -15.60 30.03 -35.78
CA LEU A 16 -14.43 30.78 -35.35
C LEU A 16 -14.06 30.52 -33.89
N VAL A 17 -15.05 30.43 -33.00
CA VAL A 17 -14.83 30.07 -31.58
C VAL A 17 -14.26 28.66 -31.47
N VAL A 18 -14.82 27.69 -32.20
CA VAL A 18 -14.34 26.30 -32.22
C VAL A 18 -12.91 26.22 -32.79
N ALA A 19 -12.63 26.91 -33.90
CA ALA A 19 -11.30 26.94 -34.50
C ALA A 19 -10.25 27.57 -33.57
N ALA A 20 -10.60 28.67 -32.88
CA ALA A 20 -9.72 29.29 -31.89
C ALA A 20 -9.45 28.37 -30.69
N GLN A 21 -10.46 27.64 -30.22
CA GLN A 21 -10.27 26.65 -29.15
C GLN A 21 -9.40 25.48 -29.59
N LEU A 22 -9.61 24.94 -30.81
CA LEU A 22 -8.76 23.89 -31.39
C LEU A 22 -7.31 24.35 -31.56
N GLY A 23 -7.09 25.55 -32.07
CA GLY A 23 -5.74 26.13 -32.21
C GLY A 23 -5.05 26.27 -30.85
N ARG A 24 -5.77 26.74 -29.83
CA ARG A 24 -5.24 26.83 -28.45
C ARG A 24 -5.00 25.47 -27.81
N ALA A 25 -5.80 24.46 -28.14
CA ALA A 25 -5.59 23.09 -27.67
C ALA A 25 -4.36 22.45 -28.32
N LEU A 26 -4.21 22.60 -29.64
CA LEU A 26 -3.04 22.14 -30.40
C LEU A 26 -1.76 22.83 -29.93
N TYR A 27 -1.79 24.15 -29.74
CA TYR A 27 -0.64 24.90 -29.23
C TYR A 27 -0.19 24.38 -27.86
N ARG A 28 -1.13 24.24 -26.90
CA ARG A 28 -0.83 23.67 -25.57
C ARG A 28 -0.35 22.22 -25.64
N TRP A 29 -0.81 21.46 -26.63
CA TRP A 29 -0.36 20.08 -26.81
C TRP A 29 1.12 20.01 -27.22
N PHE A 30 1.57 20.89 -28.12
CA PHE A 30 2.98 20.99 -28.50
C PHE A 30 3.84 21.67 -27.45
N GLU A 31 3.31 22.69 -26.78
CA GLU A 31 4.01 23.47 -25.74
C GLU A 31 4.38 22.60 -24.53
N PHE A 32 3.50 21.67 -24.12
CA PHE A 32 3.70 20.82 -22.94
C PHE A 32 4.09 19.37 -23.26
N GLY A 33 4.79 19.14 -24.37
CA GLY A 33 5.17 17.79 -24.80
C GLY A 33 6.07 17.05 -23.80
N GLU A 34 7.05 17.76 -23.24
CA GLU A 34 8.01 17.19 -22.27
C GLU A 34 7.35 16.89 -20.92
N GLU A 35 6.50 17.78 -20.43
CA GLU A 35 5.76 17.64 -19.19
C GLU A 35 4.78 16.46 -19.26
N ARG A 36 4.15 16.22 -20.41
CA ARG A 36 3.30 15.04 -20.62
C ARG A 36 4.12 13.75 -20.56
N ALA A 37 5.32 13.72 -21.15
CA ALA A 37 6.21 12.57 -21.05
C ALA A 37 6.66 12.32 -19.60
N GLN A 38 6.98 13.39 -18.86
CA GLN A 38 7.29 13.33 -17.44
C GLN A 38 6.10 12.82 -16.60
N LEU A 39 4.87 13.26 -16.90
CA LEU A 39 3.66 12.74 -16.25
C LEU A 39 3.50 11.24 -16.47
N THR A 40 3.72 10.75 -17.69
CA THR A 40 3.68 9.31 -17.98
C THR A 40 4.74 8.55 -17.18
N ALA A 41 5.98 9.05 -17.13
CA ALA A 41 7.05 8.43 -16.35
C ALA A 41 6.76 8.44 -14.84
N LEU A 42 6.23 9.53 -14.30
CA LEU A 42 5.82 9.61 -12.90
C LEU A 42 4.65 8.67 -12.61
N ARG A 43 3.68 8.54 -13.52
CA ARG A 43 2.56 7.62 -13.38
C ARG A 43 3.04 6.18 -13.28
N GLU A 44 3.99 5.77 -14.11
CA GLU A 44 4.59 4.42 -14.02
C GLU A 44 5.23 4.19 -12.65
N GLN A 45 5.97 5.17 -12.13
CA GLN A 45 6.58 5.10 -10.80
C GLN A 45 5.54 5.05 -9.68
N VAL A 46 4.44 5.81 -9.79
CA VAL A 46 3.32 5.74 -8.83
C VAL A 46 2.69 4.35 -8.83
N VAL A 47 2.51 3.74 -10.01
CA VAL A 47 1.97 2.38 -10.11
C VAL A 47 2.89 1.38 -9.40
N ASP A 48 4.20 1.45 -9.64
CA ASP A 48 5.16 0.57 -8.99
C ASP A 48 5.20 0.76 -7.46
N ALA A 49 5.20 2.01 -7.00
CA ALA A 49 5.14 2.33 -5.57
C ALA A 49 3.82 1.87 -4.93
N GLY A 50 2.69 2.02 -5.63
CA GLY A 50 1.38 1.56 -5.17
C GLY A 50 1.34 0.04 -4.98
N VAL A 51 1.94 -0.70 -5.92
CA VAL A 51 2.11 -2.16 -5.79
C VAL A 51 2.99 -2.52 -4.59
N GLU A 52 4.07 -1.79 -4.35
CA GLU A 52 4.96 -2.02 -3.19
C GLU A 52 4.23 -1.81 -1.86
N VAL A 53 3.38 -0.78 -1.76
CA VAL A 53 2.53 -0.54 -0.59
C VAL A 53 1.67 -1.77 -0.28
N LEU A 54 0.96 -2.31 -1.27
CA LEU A 54 0.09 -3.47 -1.06
C LEU A 54 0.87 -4.74 -0.73
N ARG A 55 2.00 -4.99 -1.38
CA ARG A 55 2.84 -6.15 -1.09
C ARG A 55 3.38 -6.13 0.34
N THR A 56 3.87 -4.99 0.78
CA THR A 56 4.40 -4.82 2.14
C THR A 56 3.29 -4.89 3.18
N GLN A 57 2.11 -4.33 2.91
CA GLN A 57 0.94 -4.45 3.78
C GLN A 57 0.47 -5.90 3.92
N ALA A 58 0.29 -6.62 2.81
CA ALA A 58 -0.14 -8.03 2.84
C ALA A 58 0.86 -8.91 3.60
N ARG A 59 2.16 -8.65 3.45
CA ARG A 59 3.21 -9.33 4.24
C ARG A 59 3.12 -9.00 5.72
N ALA A 60 2.91 -7.73 6.07
CA ALA A 60 2.74 -7.31 7.46
C ALA A 60 1.53 -7.99 8.11
N ASP A 61 0.41 -8.05 7.40
CA ASP A 61 -0.82 -8.69 7.88
C ASP A 61 -0.63 -10.21 8.06
N THR A 62 0.07 -10.85 7.13
CA THR A 62 0.42 -12.27 7.23
C THR A 62 1.28 -12.55 8.48
N LEU A 63 2.34 -11.77 8.70
CA LEU A 63 3.21 -11.92 9.87
C LEU A 63 2.45 -11.65 11.18
N ARG A 64 1.59 -10.63 11.19
CA ARG A 64 0.75 -10.30 12.34
C ARG A 64 -0.21 -11.44 12.69
N GLY A 65 -0.81 -12.08 11.68
CA GLY A 65 -1.64 -13.27 11.85
C GLY A 65 -0.87 -14.41 12.52
N ARG A 66 0.32 -14.73 11.99
CA ARG A 66 1.19 -15.78 12.57
C ARG A 66 1.61 -15.49 14.00
N ILE A 67 1.99 -14.25 14.32
CA ILE A 67 2.36 -13.87 15.69
C ILE A 67 1.18 -14.09 16.65
N ARG A 68 -0.06 -13.76 16.24
CA ARG A 68 -1.26 -13.99 17.06
C ARG A 68 -1.49 -15.48 17.31
N GLU A 69 -1.41 -16.31 16.27
CA GLU A 69 -1.52 -17.77 16.41
C GLU A 69 -0.47 -18.33 17.38
N GLU A 70 0.76 -17.82 17.33
CA GLU A 70 1.82 -18.21 18.26
C GLU A 70 1.59 -17.72 19.68
N ASP A 71 1.10 -16.50 19.86
CA ASP A 71 0.78 -15.94 21.16
C ASP A 71 -0.31 -16.77 21.87
N GLU A 72 -1.32 -17.23 21.13
CA GLU A 72 -2.36 -18.15 21.65
C GLU A 72 -1.79 -19.52 22.04
N ALA A 73 -0.91 -20.08 21.22
CA ALA A 73 -0.25 -21.35 21.50
C ALA A 73 0.71 -21.25 22.71
N LEU A 74 1.43 -20.13 22.84
CA LEU A 74 2.31 -19.83 23.96
C LEU A 74 1.50 -19.67 25.25
N GLU A 75 0.36 -18.98 25.21
CA GLU A 75 -0.52 -18.82 26.37
C GLU A 75 -1.01 -20.19 26.89
N THR A 76 -1.39 -21.09 25.99
CA THR A 76 -1.78 -22.46 26.36
C THR A 76 -0.64 -23.22 27.04
N ARG A 77 0.59 -23.10 26.52
CA ARG A 77 1.78 -23.73 27.11
C ARG A 77 2.17 -23.10 28.45
N ARG A 78 2.06 -21.77 28.58
CA ARG A 78 2.32 -21.02 29.81
C ARG A 78 1.49 -21.57 30.97
N ARG A 79 0.19 -21.82 30.74
CA ARG A 79 -0.70 -22.43 31.75
C ARG A 79 -0.25 -23.84 32.16
N THR A 80 0.31 -24.62 31.24
CA THR A 80 0.88 -25.94 31.57
C THR A 80 2.13 -25.82 32.44
N ILE A 81 3.02 -24.87 32.13
CA ILE A 81 4.21 -24.58 32.94
C ILE A 81 3.80 -24.10 34.35
N GLU A 82 2.80 -23.24 34.46
CA GLU A 82 2.27 -22.73 35.74
C GLU A 82 1.71 -23.85 36.63
N ARG A 83 1.15 -24.92 36.04
CA ARG A 83 0.71 -26.11 36.80
C ARG A 83 1.87 -26.79 37.52
N TYR A 84 3.03 -26.95 36.87
CA TYR A 84 4.24 -27.49 37.52
C TYR A 84 4.70 -26.60 38.69
N SER A 85 4.64 -25.27 38.53
CA SER A 85 4.95 -24.33 39.61
C SER A 85 3.96 -24.41 40.80
N SER A 86 2.73 -24.84 40.57
CA SER A 86 1.76 -25.13 41.63
C SER A 86 2.12 -26.41 42.38
N TYR A 87 2.46 -27.50 41.66
CA TYR A 87 2.91 -28.75 42.29
C TYR A 87 4.18 -28.57 43.13
N ALA A 88 5.14 -27.77 42.65
CA ALA A 88 6.35 -27.44 43.39
C ALA A 88 6.05 -26.77 44.75
N ARG A 89 5.03 -25.90 44.81
CA ARG A 89 4.61 -25.19 46.03
C ARG A 89 3.87 -26.09 47.03
N ASN A 90 3.18 -27.14 46.57
CA ASN A 90 2.28 -27.96 47.40
C ASN A 90 2.91 -29.27 47.92
N GLY A 91 4.21 -29.49 47.74
CA GLY A 91 4.87 -30.72 48.19
C GLY A 91 6.15 -31.11 47.44
N GLY A 92 6.67 -30.24 46.57
CA GLY A 92 7.86 -30.51 45.76
C GLY A 92 7.53 -31.30 44.48
N LEU A 93 8.33 -31.08 43.43
CA LEU A 93 8.25 -31.85 42.19
C LEU A 93 9.05 -33.15 42.34
N SER A 94 8.45 -34.28 41.96
CA SER A 94 9.22 -35.52 41.80
C SER A 94 10.29 -35.36 40.72
N ALA A 95 11.36 -36.15 40.76
CA ALA A 95 12.43 -36.07 39.76
C ALA A 95 11.92 -36.25 38.31
N GLN A 96 10.94 -37.13 38.12
CA GLN A 96 10.29 -37.35 36.81
C GLN A 96 9.49 -36.11 36.35
N LEU A 97 8.71 -35.49 37.24
CA LEU A 97 7.96 -34.28 36.92
C LEU A 97 8.87 -33.08 36.69
N TYR A 98 10.00 -32.99 37.40
CA TYR A 98 11.00 -31.96 37.17
C TYR A 98 11.66 -32.08 35.79
N GLY A 99 11.96 -33.30 35.35
CA GLY A 99 12.47 -33.55 33.99
C GLY A 99 11.48 -33.11 32.91
N ALA A 100 10.20 -33.44 33.07
CA ALA A 100 9.13 -33.00 32.17
C ALA A 100 8.98 -31.47 32.15
N TYR A 101 8.96 -30.83 33.33
CA TYR A 101 8.91 -29.38 33.47
C TYR A 101 10.06 -28.69 32.72
N ARG A 102 11.29 -29.17 32.89
CA ARG A 102 12.47 -28.61 32.22
C ARG A 102 12.35 -28.70 30.69
N ALA A 103 11.93 -29.86 30.18
CA ALA A 103 11.74 -30.06 28.74
C ALA A 103 10.65 -29.11 28.17
N GLU A 104 9.53 -28.96 28.87
CA GLU A 104 8.46 -28.02 28.49
C GLU A 104 8.94 -26.57 28.49
N LEU A 105 9.71 -26.17 29.52
CA LEU A 105 10.26 -24.83 29.64
C LEU A 105 11.27 -24.53 28.52
N GLU A 106 12.13 -25.49 28.17
CA GLU A 106 13.08 -25.37 27.06
C GLU A 106 12.35 -25.18 25.72
N GLN A 107 11.30 -25.96 25.47
CA GLN A 107 10.48 -25.80 24.26
C GLN A 107 9.72 -24.46 24.24
N PHE A 108 9.17 -24.04 25.38
CA PHE A 108 8.50 -22.75 25.50
C PHE A 108 9.47 -21.60 25.20
N ASN A 109 10.65 -21.61 25.81
CA ASN A 109 11.68 -20.60 25.56
C ASN A 109 12.13 -20.56 24.10
N ALA A 110 12.26 -21.74 23.45
CA ALA A 110 12.56 -21.80 22.01
C ALA A 110 11.47 -21.15 21.16
N ARG A 111 10.20 -21.39 21.48
CA ARG A 111 9.07 -20.75 20.78
C ARG A 111 8.98 -19.26 21.02
N VAL A 112 9.25 -18.79 22.24
CA VAL A 112 9.29 -17.34 22.53
C VAL A 112 10.37 -16.65 21.70
N ARG A 113 11.57 -17.23 21.57
CA ARG A 113 12.63 -16.68 20.71
C ARG A 113 12.20 -16.59 19.25
N GLU A 114 11.55 -17.64 18.76
CA GLU A 114 11.07 -17.73 17.38
C GLU A 114 9.95 -16.71 17.09
N ARG A 115 9.01 -16.53 18.03
CA ARG A 115 7.99 -15.48 18.00
C ARG A 115 8.61 -14.09 17.99
N ASN A 116 9.60 -13.83 18.84
CA ASN A 116 10.28 -12.52 18.89
C ASN A 116 11.00 -12.21 17.58
N ARG A 117 11.68 -13.19 16.98
CA ARG A 117 12.29 -13.04 15.65
C ARG A 117 11.27 -12.65 14.58
N ARG A 118 10.06 -13.23 14.61
CA ARG A 118 8.97 -12.81 13.70
C ARG A 118 8.43 -11.42 14.01
N ALA A 119 8.37 -11.04 15.28
CA ALA A 119 7.97 -9.70 15.68
C ALA A 119 8.96 -8.64 15.16
N ASP A 120 10.26 -8.93 15.19
CA ASP A 120 11.30 -8.08 14.60
C ASP A 120 11.13 -7.99 13.08
N GLU A 121 10.94 -9.12 12.39
CA GLU A 121 10.66 -9.14 10.94
C GLU A 121 9.40 -8.33 10.60
N TRP A 122 8.33 -8.45 11.40
CA TRP A 122 7.11 -7.68 11.22
C TRP A 122 7.37 -6.17 11.37
N ALA A 123 8.13 -5.75 12.37
CA ALA A 123 8.49 -4.34 12.57
C ALA A 123 9.27 -3.78 11.37
N GLU A 124 10.21 -4.54 10.81
CA GLU A 124 10.94 -4.16 9.60
C GLU A 124 10.02 -4.04 8.37
N VAL A 125 9.06 -4.96 8.21
CA VAL A 125 8.08 -4.89 7.11
C VAL A 125 7.16 -3.70 7.26
N VAL A 126 6.72 -3.37 8.48
CA VAL A 126 5.91 -2.18 8.76
C VAL A 126 6.70 -0.91 8.45
N ALA A 127 7.99 -0.83 8.83
CA ALA A 127 8.84 0.31 8.49
C ALA A 127 8.99 0.48 6.96
N ARG A 128 9.18 -0.62 6.22
CA ARG A 128 9.20 -0.62 4.76
C ARG A 128 7.87 -0.18 4.15
N ASN A 129 6.75 -0.63 4.71
CA ASN A 129 5.42 -0.20 4.26
C ASN A 129 5.24 1.31 4.43
N GLN A 130 5.65 1.88 5.57
CA GLN A 130 5.59 3.32 5.79
C GLN A 130 6.44 4.10 4.78
N GLU A 131 7.63 3.60 4.44
CA GLU A 131 8.48 4.19 3.40
C GLU A 131 7.83 4.10 2.01
N ALA A 132 7.26 2.95 1.65
CA ALA A 132 6.53 2.78 0.40
C ALA A 132 5.33 3.74 0.30
N VAL A 133 4.57 3.92 1.38
CA VAL A 133 3.45 4.87 1.45
C VAL A 133 3.94 6.31 1.28
N ARG A 134 5.04 6.70 1.95
CA ARG A 134 5.65 8.03 1.76
C ARG A 134 6.06 8.25 0.32
N ARG A 135 6.76 7.30 -0.28
CA ARG A 135 7.20 7.38 -1.69
C ARG A 135 6.01 7.52 -2.64
N TYR A 136 4.98 6.70 -2.46
CA TYR A 136 3.74 6.78 -3.23
C TYR A 136 3.11 8.17 -3.14
N ASN A 137 2.96 8.71 -1.92
CA ASN A 137 2.36 10.03 -1.72
C ASN A 137 3.18 11.16 -2.38
N LEU A 138 4.51 11.13 -2.26
CA LEU A 138 5.38 12.13 -2.90
C LEU A 138 5.27 12.10 -4.43
N LEU A 139 5.22 10.91 -5.03
CA LEU A 139 5.06 10.76 -6.47
C LEU A 139 3.65 11.21 -6.91
N ALA A 140 2.61 10.83 -6.17
CA ALA A 140 1.24 11.26 -6.40
C ALA A 140 1.10 12.79 -6.35
N ASP A 141 1.72 13.44 -5.37
CA ASP A 141 1.73 14.90 -5.26
C ASP A 141 2.53 15.54 -6.39
N SER A 142 3.65 14.95 -6.80
CA SER A 142 4.43 15.41 -7.95
C SER A 142 3.61 15.38 -9.24
N ILE A 143 2.82 14.32 -9.47
CA ILE A 143 1.89 14.24 -10.59
C ILE A 143 0.85 15.36 -10.51
N ARG A 144 0.22 15.57 -9.33
CA ARG A 144 -0.80 16.63 -9.16
C ARG A 144 -0.25 18.02 -9.47
N VAL A 145 0.95 18.33 -8.99
CA VAL A 145 1.61 19.62 -9.23
C VAL A 145 1.93 19.79 -10.72
N LEU A 146 2.54 18.79 -11.35
CA LEU A 146 2.90 18.86 -12.76
C LEU A 146 1.66 18.95 -13.65
N ALA A 147 0.63 18.15 -13.37
CA ALA A 147 -0.62 18.14 -14.12
C ALA A 147 -1.36 19.47 -14.00
N ALA A 148 -1.42 20.07 -12.80
CA ALA A 148 -1.99 21.40 -12.61
C ALA A 148 -1.22 22.47 -13.41
N SER A 149 0.11 22.38 -13.48
CA SER A 149 0.94 23.35 -14.21
C SER A 149 0.68 23.37 -15.72
N ILE A 150 0.29 22.24 -16.31
CA ILE A 150 -0.05 22.13 -17.73
C ILE A 150 -1.56 22.30 -18.01
N GLY A 151 -2.34 22.66 -16.99
CA GLY A 151 -3.77 22.93 -17.08
C GLY A 151 -4.66 21.67 -17.05
N ASP A 152 -4.18 20.58 -16.48
CA ASP A 152 -4.94 19.34 -16.25
C ASP A 152 -4.99 18.97 -14.75
N PRO A 153 -5.67 19.76 -13.90
CA PRO A 153 -5.70 19.54 -12.45
C PRO A 153 -6.45 18.26 -12.02
N TYR A 154 -7.16 17.60 -12.94
CA TYR A 154 -7.93 16.37 -12.69
C TYR A 154 -7.26 15.12 -13.26
N TYR A 155 -5.97 15.20 -13.61
CA TYR A 155 -5.22 14.06 -14.10
C TYR A 155 -5.31 12.88 -13.12
N PRO A 156 -5.69 11.68 -13.59
CA PRO A 156 -5.94 10.54 -12.71
C PRO A 156 -4.64 10.02 -12.09
N VAL A 157 -4.58 10.00 -10.77
CA VAL A 157 -3.50 9.35 -10.01
C VAL A 157 -4.04 8.05 -9.45
N PRO A 158 -3.52 6.88 -9.89
CA PRO A 158 -4.05 5.60 -9.48
C PRO A 158 -3.82 5.35 -7.99
N LEU A 159 -4.85 4.88 -7.30
CA LEU A 159 -4.74 4.36 -5.93
C LEU A 159 -3.85 3.10 -5.92
N PRO A 160 -3.26 2.71 -4.77
CA PRO A 160 -2.44 1.49 -4.70
C PRO A 160 -3.17 0.23 -5.20
N VAL A 161 -4.48 0.13 -4.95
CA VAL A 161 -5.33 -0.97 -5.43
C VAL A 161 -5.52 -0.95 -6.95
N GLU A 162 -5.74 0.23 -7.53
CA GLU A 162 -5.87 0.40 -8.98
C GLU A 162 -4.54 0.09 -9.67
N ALA A 163 -3.41 0.53 -9.09
CA ALA A 163 -2.08 0.21 -9.57
C ALA A 163 -1.81 -1.31 -9.59
N ALA A 164 -2.26 -2.05 -8.56
CA ALA A 164 -2.14 -3.50 -8.54
C ALA A 164 -3.05 -4.19 -9.57
N ALA A 165 -4.24 -3.65 -9.82
CA ALA A 165 -5.11 -4.12 -10.90
C ALA A 165 -4.48 -3.88 -12.28
N GLU A 166 -3.90 -2.70 -12.52
CA GLU A 166 -3.18 -2.37 -13.75
C GLU A 166 -2.00 -3.31 -14.02
N ARG A 167 -1.31 -3.75 -12.97
CA ARG A 167 -0.21 -4.73 -13.06
C ARG A 167 -0.69 -6.18 -13.09
N GLY A 168 -1.99 -6.44 -13.09
CA GLY A 168 -2.57 -7.79 -13.14
C GLY A 168 -2.31 -8.62 -11.88
N ILE A 169 -2.03 -7.97 -10.74
CA ILE A 169 -1.78 -8.65 -9.45
C ILE A 169 -3.10 -9.03 -8.79
N ILE A 170 -4.14 -8.21 -8.98
CA ILE A 170 -5.50 -8.43 -8.51
C ILE A 170 -6.48 -8.16 -9.67
N PRO A 171 -7.69 -8.76 -9.66
CA PRO A 171 -8.69 -8.45 -10.67
C PRO A 171 -9.04 -6.97 -10.67
N ALA A 172 -9.24 -6.39 -11.86
CA ALA A 172 -9.72 -5.03 -11.99
C ALA A 172 -11.14 -4.91 -11.40
N PRO A 173 -11.42 -3.83 -10.65
CA PRO A 173 -12.76 -3.56 -10.10
C PRO A 173 -13.81 -3.34 -11.19
#